data_AF-A0A0L0TDD5-F1
#
_entry.id   AF-A0A0L0TDD5-F1
#
_cell.length_a   1.000
_cell.length_b   1.000
_cell.length_c   1.000
_cell.angle_alpha   90.00
_cell.angle_beta   90.00
_cell.angle_gamma   90.00
#
_symmetry.space_group_name_H-M   'P 1'
#
loop_
_entity.id
_entity.type
_entity.pdbx_description
1 polymer ?
#
loop_
_entity_poly.entity_id
_entity_poly.type
_entity_poly.pdbx_seq_one_letter_code
_entity_poly.pdbx_strand_id
1 'polypeptide(L)'
;MTTGILSNARGSISEGDPNDINLSSMAFSSMNESGNPEGDPLLNTVKTATSVTITACAVGYRARGGSHGEKSHFLINGQKVAMFKSCDYSFLVVDAASPKLEYSFVGFNARTYSEGWWRCIDYEDMIEFIQQVPGTAIVAMVVTGQDAKSLPYPVRAALAALFRRPFVCDRDESYAIVTMVSKNDAVVATAKGTPATAMQTFAIGSVCIPSPVRITTGPRLIQARSTWASSGGYAEVVVDGVRTEFKKNGLHVVVVFKDRKAPRLDRHFDTDNDESHSDNFVEFLRVMEQFPHSKAIVLAAAGKIDNKLSDQARKAVEDMGSQLISAGGCQFVSVNTNFVNGFVMIARSDKKHAPVEAHAVNQTRWIEMEF
;
A
#
# COMPACT_ATOMS: atom_id res chain seq x y z
N MET A 1 -39.86 -20.34 -48.56
CA MET A 1 -39.57 -18.91 -48.84
C MET A 1 -39.62 -18.24 -47.47
N THR A 2 -38.54 -17.86 -46.81
CA THR A 2 -37.37 -17.10 -47.25
C THR A 2 -36.17 -17.50 -46.39
N THR A 3 -35.02 -17.69 -47.03
CA THR A 3 -33.72 -18.11 -46.48
C THR A 3 -32.93 -16.92 -45.92
N GLY A 4 -32.32 -17.09 -44.74
CA GLY A 4 -31.34 -16.15 -44.16
C GLY A 4 -30.00 -16.85 -43.93
N ILE A 5 -28.98 -16.35 -44.61
CA ILE A 5 -27.62 -16.90 -44.73
C ILE A 5 -26.76 -16.41 -43.54
N LEU A 6 -26.09 -17.33 -42.85
CA LEU A 6 -24.98 -17.02 -41.93
C LEU A 6 -23.66 -17.39 -42.61
N SER A 7 -22.83 -16.39 -42.89
CA SER A 7 -21.49 -16.54 -43.45
C SER A 7 -20.42 -16.70 -42.36
N ASN A 8 -19.53 -17.65 -42.61
CA ASN A 8 -18.31 -17.91 -41.86
C ASN A 8 -17.27 -16.78 -42.02
N ALA A 9 -16.56 -16.46 -40.94
CA ALA A 9 -15.23 -15.85 -40.99
C ALA A 9 -14.31 -16.57 -39.99
N ARG A 10 -13.54 -17.55 -40.49
CA ARG A 10 -12.38 -18.13 -39.80
C ARG A 10 -11.16 -17.29 -40.18
N GLY A 11 -10.63 -16.52 -39.23
CA GLY A 11 -9.29 -15.92 -39.32
C GLY A 11 -8.27 -16.87 -38.67
N SER A 12 -7.28 -17.29 -39.44
CA SER A 12 -6.14 -18.09 -39.00
C SER A 12 -5.17 -17.22 -38.19
N ILE A 13 -4.91 -17.60 -36.94
CA ILE A 13 -3.82 -17.03 -36.13
C ILE A 13 -2.58 -17.90 -36.39
N SER A 14 -1.52 -17.29 -36.92
CA SER A 14 -0.20 -17.93 -37.03
C SER A 14 0.45 -18.00 -35.64
N GLU A 15 0.78 -19.21 -35.20
CA GLU A 15 1.62 -19.47 -34.04
C GLU A 15 3.03 -18.92 -34.32
N GLY A 16 3.37 -17.80 -33.67
CA GLY A 16 4.74 -17.29 -33.59
C GLY A 16 5.50 -17.99 -32.46
N ASP A 17 6.75 -18.34 -32.71
CA ASP A 17 7.64 -19.03 -31.77
C ASP A 17 7.84 -18.20 -30.48
N PRO A 18 7.55 -18.76 -29.28
CA PRO A 18 7.70 -18.03 -28.01
C PRO A 18 9.16 -17.70 -27.62
N ASN A 19 10.16 -18.08 -28.42
CA ASN A 19 11.57 -17.83 -28.12
C ASN A 19 12.17 -16.56 -28.77
N ASP A 20 11.40 -15.82 -29.59
CA ASP A 20 11.90 -14.63 -30.30
C ASP A 20 11.73 -13.29 -29.56
N ILE A 21 11.54 -13.31 -28.22
CA ILE A 21 11.49 -12.08 -27.43
C ILE A 21 12.91 -11.58 -27.14
N ASN A 22 13.43 -10.75 -28.06
CA ASN A 22 14.65 -9.99 -27.84
C ASN A 22 14.40 -8.87 -26.81
N LEU A 23 14.65 -9.17 -25.52
CA LEU A 23 14.50 -8.23 -24.39
C LEU A 23 15.54 -7.09 -24.38
N SER A 24 16.45 -7.04 -25.35
CA SER A 24 17.53 -6.03 -25.42
C SER A 24 17.07 -4.66 -25.95
N SER A 25 15.83 -4.52 -26.43
CA SER A 25 15.38 -3.33 -27.17
C SER A 25 14.37 -2.43 -26.43
N MET A 26 13.99 -2.74 -25.19
CA MET A 26 13.20 -1.83 -24.35
C MET A 26 14.10 -0.78 -23.68
N ALA A 27 14.78 0.04 -24.49
CA ALA A 27 15.36 1.28 -24.02
C ALA A 27 14.23 2.24 -23.60
N PHE A 28 14.50 3.14 -22.64
CA PHE A 28 13.64 4.21 -22.08
C PHE A 28 13.03 5.21 -23.10
N SER A 29 13.06 4.89 -24.39
CA SER A 29 12.48 5.70 -25.45
C SER A 29 10.96 5.67 -25.38
N SER A 30 10.39 6.76 -24.84
CA SER A 30 9.00 7.24 -24.90
C SER A 30 8.18 7.15 -23.60
N MET A 31 8.62 7.82 -22.54
CA MET A 31 7.67 8.43 -21.58
C MET A 31 7.47 9.89 -21.98
N ASN A 32 6.22 10.26 -22.29
CA ASN A 32 5.85 11.63 -22.71
C ASN A 32 6.25 12.65 -21.62
N GLU A 33 7.10 13.60 -21.99
CA GLU A 33 7.36 14.82 -21.22
C GLU A 33 6.12 15.73 -21.24
N SER A 34 5.20 15.54 -20.30
CA SER A 34 4.07 16.46 -20.08
C SER A 34 4.31 17.36 -18.87
N GLY A 35 5.38 18.15 -18.93
CA GLY A 35 5.62 19.20 -17.94
C GLY A 35 6.88 19.96 -18.26
N ASN A 36 6.73 21.21 -18.72
CA ASN A 36 7.84 22.11 -19.02
C ASN A 36 8.59 22.44 -17.71
N PRO A 37 9.77 21.87 -17.42
CA PRO A 37 10.56 22.28 -16.28
C PRO A 37 11.34 23.52 -16.68
N GLU A 38 11.00 24.69 -16.11
CA GLU A 38 11.82 25.90 -16.23
C GLU A 38 13.18 25.65 -15.56
N GLY A 39 14.18 25.25 -16.34
CA GLY A 39 15.58 25.15 -15.91
C GLY A 39 16.46 24.48 -16.96
N ASP A 40 17.50 25.18 -17.43
CA ASP A 40 18.51 24.61 -18.34
C ASP A 40 19.20 23.40 -17.68
N PRO A 41 19.32 22.24 -18.37
CA PRO A 41 20.04 21.10 -17.84
C PRO A 41 21.56 21.38 -17.81
N LEU A 42 22.08 21.66 -16.63
CA LEU A 42 23.52 21.73 -16.39
C LEU A 42 24.13 20.31 -16.51
N LEU A 43 24.60 19.97 -17.71
CA LEU A 43 25.37 18.75 -17.99
C LEU A 43 26.77 18.84 -17.37
N ASN A 44 26.87 18.58 -16.06
CA ASN A 44 28.15 18.28 -15.43
C ASN A 44 28.51 16.81 -15.67
N THR A 45 29.60 16.56 -16.40
CA THR A 45 30.14 15.21 -16.64
C THR A 45 30.79 14.71 -15.35
N VAL A 46 30.04 13.97 -14.54
CA VAL A 46 30.51 13.41 -13.26
C VAL A 46 31.34 12.14 -13.52
N LYS A 47 32.54 12.06 -12.88
CA LYS A 47 33.31 10.81 -12.71
C LYS A 47 32.36 9.70 -12.27
N THR A 48 32.47 8.49 -12.83
CA THR A 48 31.61 7.32 -12.52
C THR A 48 31.33 7.23 -11.02
N ALA A 49 30.16 7.70 -10.60
CA ALA A 49 29.78 7.73 -9.21
C ALA A 49 29.47 6.29 -8.78
N THR A 50 29.99 5.87 -7.62
CA THR A 50 29.69 4.55 -7.04
C THR A 50 28.46 4.59 -6.14
N SER A 51 27.97 5.79 -5.84
CA SER A 51 26.78 6.01 -5.04
C SER A 51 26.02 7.25 -5.48
N VAL A 52 24.71 7.27 -5.23
CA VAL A 52 23.83 8.41 -5.44
C VAL A 52 23.02 8.69 -4.17
N THR A 53 22.95 9.96 -3.78
CA THR A 53 22.10 10.42 -2.68
C THR A 53 20.89 11.11 -3.25
N ILE A 54 19.70 10.61 -2.92
CA ILE A 54 18.44 11.21 -3.33
C ILE A 54 17.83 11.90 -2.12
N THR A 55 17.42 13.16 -2.30
CA THR A 55 16.65 13.91 -1.31
C THR A 55 15.32 14.31 -1.92
N ALA A 56 14.23 13.94 -1.28
CA ALA A 56 12.87 14.34 -1.62
C ALA A 56 12.36 15.31 -0.56
N CYS A 57 12.01 16.53 -0.96
CA CYS A 57 11.44 17.52 -0.07
C CYS A 57 10.03 17.87 -0.53
N ALA A 58 9.04 17.59 0.32
CA ALA A 58 7.64 17.91 0.11
C ALA A 58 7.27 19.14 0.95
N VAL A 59 6.84 20.21 0.30
CA VAL A 59 6.23 21.37 0.93
C VAL A 59 4.71 21.20 0.81
N GLY A 60 4.07 20.80 1.91
CA GLY A 60 2.65 20.47 1.95
C GLY A 60 1.75 21.64 1.53
N TYR A 61 0.49 21.32 1.22
CA TYR A 61 -0.47 22.24 0.61
C TYR A 61 -0.57 23.61 1.30
N ARG A 62 -0.61 23.65 2.64
CA ARG A 62 -0.74 24.89 3.41
C ARG A 62 0.50 25.78 3.34
N ALA A 63 1.69 25.18 3.30
CA ALA A 63 2.95 25.93 3.21
C ALA A 63 3.13 26.58 1.81
N ARG A 64 2.45 26.05 0.80
CA ARG A 64 2.46 26.57 -0.59
C ARG A 64 1.84 27.97 -0.73
N GLY A 65 0.91 28.34 0.15
CA GLY A 65 0.20 29.62 0.12
C GLY A 65 0.88 30.76 0.87
N GLY A 66 2.00 30.50 1.57
CA GLY A 66 2.76 31.52 2.27
C GLY A 66 3.61 32.37 1.32
N SER A 67 3.78 33.66 1.63
CA SER A 67 4.58 34.64 0.87
C SER A 67 6.07 34.27 0.71
N HIS A 68 6.55 33.22 1.37
CA HIS A 68 7.93 32.75 1.34
C HIS A 68 8.21 31.56 0.40
N GLY A 69 7.21 31.08 -0.36
CA GLY A 69 7.44 30.46 -1.68
C GLY A 69 8.31 29.19 -1.75
N GLU A 70 8.50 28.46 -0.65
CA GLU A 70 9.20 27.17 -0.71
C GLU A 70 8.42 26.19 -1.59
N LYS A 71 9.15 25.46 -2.45
CA LYS A 71 8.57 24.49 -3.38
C LYS A 71 9.12 23.12 -3.10
N SER A 72 8.26 22.13 -3.28
CA SER A 72 8.68 20.73 -3.30
C SER A 72 9.71 20.52 -4.41
N HIS A 73 10.73 19.73 -4.11
CA HIS A 73 11.86 19.53 -5.01
C HIS A 73 12.53 18.18 -4.76
N PHE A 74 13.28 17.74 -5.76
CA PHE A 74 14.22 16.63 -5.64
C PHE A 74 15.65 17.14 -5.74
N LEU A 75 16.54 16.58 -4.94
CA LEU A 75 17.98 16.75 -5.07
C LEU A 75 18.63 15.40 -5.40
N ILE A 76 19.61 15.42 -6.30
CA ILE A 76 20.53 14.29 -6.53
C ILE A 76 21.93 14.75 -6.17
N ASN A 77 22.57 14.07 -5.21
CA ASN A 77 23.87 14.44 -4.66
C ASN A 77 23.94 15.92 -4.22
N GLY A 78 22.85 16.41 -3.62
CA GLY A 78 22.71 17.80 -3.16
C GLY A 78 22.39 18.81 -4.27
N GLN A 79 22.43 18.42 -5.55
CA GLN A 79 22.06 19.28 -6.68
C GLN A 79 20.57 19.21 -6.95
N LYS A 80 19.92 20.36 -7.06
CA LYS A 80 18.48 20.45 -7.32
C LYS A 80 18.18 20.11 -8.78
N VAL A 81 17.35 19.11 -9.00
CA VAL A 81 17.03 18.58 -10.34
C VAL A 81 15.60 18.83 -10.79
N ALA A 82 14.67 19.11 -9.87
CA ALA A 82 13.29 19.49 -10.21
C ALA A 82 12.61 20.32 -9.12
N MET A 83 11.61 21.12 -9.52
CA MET A 83 10.74 21.90 -8.65
C MET A 83 9.29 21.78 -9.09
N PHE A 84 8.38 21.51 -8.15
CA PHE A 84 6.97 21.22 -8.47
C PHE A 84 6.03 22.30 -7.93
N LYS A 85 5.43 23.07 -8.85
CA LYS A 85 4.43 24.10 -8.52
C LYS A 85 2.99 23.60 -8.56
N SER A 86 2.68 22.55 -9.32
CA SER A 86 1.28 22.22 -9.66
C SER A 86 0.87 20.77 -9.40
N CYS A 87 1.79 19.80 -9.40
CA CYS A 87 1.44 18.38 -9.27
C CYS A 87 1.22 17.95 -7.82
N ASP A 88 0.16 17.19 -7.57
CA ASP A 88 -0.17 16.69 -6.24
C ASP A 88 0.73 15.53 -5.83
N TYR A 89 1.11 14.68 -6.79
CA TYR A 89 2.11 13.63 -6.65
C TYR A 89 3.21 13.88 -7.67
N SER A 90 4.46 13.81 -7.26
CA SER A 90 5.59 13.90 -8.18
C SER A 90 6.57 12.79 -7.85
N PHE A 91 7.04 12.12 -8.89
CA PHE A 91 7.99 11.03 -8.83
C PHE A 91 9.29 11.44 -9.50
N LEU A 92 10.39 11.02 -8.91
CA LEU A 92 11.70 10.95 -9.53
C LEU A 92 12.05 9.46 -9.62
N VAL A 93 12.34 8.99 -10.83
CA VAL A 93 12.84 7.62 -11.07
C VAL A 93 14.27 7.74 -11.58
N VAL A 94 15.21 7.10 -10.90
CA VAL A 94 16.62 7.05 -11.28
C VAL A 94 16.97 5.62 -11.63
N ASP A 95 17.54 5.39 -12.82
CA ASP A 95 18.02 4.07 -13.20
C ASP A 95 19.36 3.78 -12.51
N ALA A 96 19.33 2.95 -11.47
CA ALA A 96 20.54 2.55 -10.74
C ALA A 96 21.37 1.48 -11.46
N ALA A 97 20.83 0.86 -12.51
CA ALA A 97 21.54 -0.12 -13.33
C ALA A 97 22.33 0.56 -14.46
N SER A 98 21.94 1.77 -14.86
CA SER A 98 22.66 2.51 -15.89
C SER A 98 24.05 2.95 -15.39
N PRO A 99 25.11 2.77 -16.21
CA PRO A 99 26.45 3.27 -15.89
C PRO A 99 26.52 4.81 -15.93
N LYS A 100 25.51 5.45 -16.51
CA LYS A 100 25.31 6.90 -16.46
C LYS A 100 24.11 7.17 -15.56
N LEU A 101 24.16 8.26 -14.81
CA LEU A 101 23.03 8.67 -13.99
C LEU A 101 21.90 9.18 -14.90
N GLU A 102 20.94 8.31 -15.21
CA GLU A 102 19.74 8.63 -15.96
C GLU A 102 18.54 8.72 -15.03
N TYR A 103 17.70 9.73 -15.24
CA TYR A 103 16.53 9.94 -14.41
C TYR A 103 15.37 10.56 -15.20
N SER A 104 14.16 10.31 -14.73
CA SER A 104 12.92 10.90 -15.26
C SER A 104 12.05 11.44 -14.14
N PHE A 105 11.19 12.40 -14.49
CA PHE A 105 10.16 12.92 -13.60
C PHE A 105 8.78 12.63 -14.17
N VAL A 106 7.87 12.23 -13.28
CA VAL A 106 6.47 12.03 -13.64
C VAL A 106 5.61 12.68 -12.57
N GLY A 107 4.67 13.52 -13.01
CA GLY A 107 3.75 14.24 -12.14
C GLY A 107 2.32 13.80 -12.36
N PHE A 108 1.57 13.63 -11.27
CA PHE A 108 0.14 13.35 -11.32
C PHE A 108 -0.61 14.38 -10.48
N ASN A 109 -1.72 14.91 -11.01
CA ASN A 109 -2.60 15.81 -10.29
C ASN A 109 -3.77 15.01 -9.73
N ALA A 110 -4.04 15.15 -8.43
CA ALA A 110 -5.31 14.79 -7.82
C ALA A 110 -6.26 15.99 -7.84
N ARG A 111 -6.86 16.31 -8.99
CA ARG A 111 -7.94 17.31 -8.99
C ARG A 111 -9.31 16.68 -8.81
N THR A 112 -10.00 17.22 -7.80
CA THR A 112 -11.43 17.10 -7.54
C THR A 112 -12.07 18.49 -7.71
N TYR A 113 -13.16 18.56 -8.48
CA TYR A 113 -14.10 19.68 -8.72
C TYR A 113 -13.57 21.09 -9.11
N SER A 114 -13.81 21.46 -10.37
CA SER A 114 -14.21 22.82 -10.73
C SER A 114 -15.28 22.78 -11.82
N GLU A 115 -16.49 23.21 -11.49
CA GLU A 115 -17.51 23.72 -12.42
C GLU A 115 -17.94 22.82 -13.60
N GLY A 116 -18.30 21.56 -13.31
CA GLY A 116 -19.29 20.84 -14.13
C GLY A 116 -18.77 19.86 -15.19
N TRP A 117 -17.46 19.69 -15.36
CA TRP A 117 -16.90 18.63 -16.22
C TRP A 117 -15.81 17.85 -15.50
N TRP A 118 -16.05 16.54 -15.33
CA TRP A 118 -15.10 15.61 -14.73
C TRP A 118 -14.00 15.28 -15.76
N ARG A 119 -12.76 15.71 -15.53
CA ARG A 119 -11.62 14.90 -15.95
C ARG A 119 -11.08 14.23 -14.72
N CYS A 120 -11.40 12.94 -14.61
CA CYS A 120 -10.87 12.06 -13.61
C CYS A 120 -9.34 12.12 -13.66
N ILE A 121 -8.74 11.96 -12.50
CA ILE A 121 -7.35 11.59 -12.37
C ILE A 121 -7.20 10.29 -13.16
N ASP A 122 -6.27 10.20 -14.11
CA ASP A 122 -5.92 8.93 -14.73
C ASP A 122 -5.12 8.12 -13.71
N TYR A 123 -5.84 7.63 -12.70
CA TYR A 123 -5.32 6.68 -11.73
C TYR A 123 -4.84 5.39 -12.42
N GLU A 124 -5.42 5.09 -13.59
CA GLU A 124 -4.94 4.05 -14.50
C GLU A 124 -3.52 4.36 -14.98
N ASP A 125 -3.25 5.58 -15.46
CA ASP A 125 -1.90 6.02 -15.85
C ASP A 125 -0.91 5.97 -14.68
N MET A 126 -1.33 6.37 -13.47
CA MET A 126 -0.45 6.27 -12.29
C MET A 126 -0.11 4.81 -11.98
N ILE A 127 -1.10 3.91 -12.05
CA ILE A 127 -0.89 2.48 -11.81
C ILE A 127 0.00 1.89 -12.92
N GLU A 128 -0.26 2.23 -14.18
CA GLU A 128 0.55 1.80 -15.32
C GLU A 128 2.00 2.27 -15.17
N PHE A 129 2.21 3.56 -14.86
CA PHE A 129 3.53 4.11 -14.55
C PHE A 129 4.21 3.31 -13.44
N ILE A 130 3.53 3.11 -12.30
CA ILE A 130 4.08 2.36 -11.16
C ILE A 130 4.47 0.92 -11.56
N GLN A 131 3.69 0.28 -12.43
CA GLN A 131 3.98 -1.07 -12.94
C GLN A 131 5.15 -1.11 -13.93
N GLN A 132 5.43 0.01 -14.62
CA GLN A 132 6.55 0.14 -15.56
C GLN A 132 7.87 0.49 -14.85
N VAL A 133 7.86 0.88 -13.57
CA VAL A 133 9.08 1.20 -12.84
C VAL A 133 9.99 -0.05 -12.71
N PRO A 134 11.25 0.02 -13.18
CA PRO A 134 12.18 -1.09 -13.06
C PRO A 134 12.49 -1.47 -11.60
N GLY A 135 12.70 -2.76 -11.33
CA GLY A 135 13.05 -3.22 -9.97
C GLY A 135 14.41 -2.75 -9.47
N THR A 136 15.29 -2.35 -10.37
CA THR A 136 16.58 -1.74 -10.06
C THR A 136 16.49 -0.24 -9.81
N ALA A 137 15.35 0.39 -10.11
CA ALA A 137 15.25 1.84 -10.00
C ALA A 137 15.29 2.31 -8.55
N ILE A 138 15.85 3.51 -8.36
CA ILE A 138 15.65 4.31 -7.16
C ILE A 138 14.47 5.22 -7.44
N VAL A 139 13.48 5.22 -6.55
CA VAL A 139 12.28 6.02 -6.69
C VAL A 139 12.17 6.94 -5.50
N ALA A 140 11.89 8.21 -5.79
CA ALA A 140 11.45 9.17 -4.81
C ALA A 140 10.07 9.70 -5.18
N MET A 141 9.23 9.93 -4.18
CA MET A 141 7.94 10.57 -4.35
C MET A 141 7.77 11.70 -3.34
N VAL A 142 7.20 12.81 -3.79
CA VAL A 142 6.68 13.88 -2.93
C VAL A 142 5.19 14.06 -3.17
N VAL A 143 4.43 14.30 -2.10
CA VAL A 143 3.01 14.62 -2.16
C VAL A 143 2.83 16.05 -1.67
N THR A 144 2.17 16.87 -2.49
CA THR A 144 1.96 18.30 -2.26
C THR A 144 0.48 18.71 -2.25
N GLY A 145 -0.39 17.78 -2.66
CA GLY A 145 -1.83 18.02 -2.78
C GLY A 145 -2.58 18.00 -1.45
N GLN A 146 -3.65 18.79 -1.38
CA GLN A 146 -4.54 18.83 -0.22
C GLN A 146 -5.27 17.49 -0.01
N ASP A 147 -5.53 16.79 -1.12
CA ASP A 147 -6.34 15.58 -1.17
C ASP A 147 -5.48 14.30 -1.20
N ALA A 148 -4.30 14.31 -0.58
CA ALA A 148 -3.45 13.11 -0.48
C ALA A 148 -4.18 11.85 0.03
N LYS A 149 -5.21 12.06 0.87
CA LYS A 149 -6.05 11.00 1.44
C LYS A 149 -7.05 10.40 0.43
N SER A 150 -7.34 11.08 -0.68
CA SER A 150 -8.41 10.71 -1.62
C SER A 150 -8.01 9.63 -2.63
N LEU A 151 -6.76 9.16 -2.63
CA LEU A 151 -6.31 8.11 -3.55
C LEU A 151 -7.21 6.87 -3.49
N PRO A 152 -7.68 6.35 -4.63
CA PRO A 152 -8.40 5.09 -4.71
C PRO A 152 -7.57 3.93 -4.18
N TYR A 153 -8.27 2.88 -3.77
CA TYR A 153 -7.65 1.66 -3.27
C TYR A 153 -6.56 1.08 -4.20
N PRO A 154 -6.78 0.94 -5.52
CA PRO A 154 -5.77 0.34 -6.41
C PRO A 154 -4.46 1.13 -6.45
N VAL A 155 -4.53 2.46 -6.41
CA VAL A 155 -3.35 3.33 -6.44
C VAL A 155 -2.58 3.24 -5.13
N ARG A 156 -3.27 3.29 -3.98
CA ARG A 156 -2.61 3.12 -2.68
C ARG A 156 -1.91 1.76 -2.58
N ALA A 157 -2.51 0.71 -3.10
CA ALA A 157 -1.91 -0.63 -3.16
C ALA A 157 -0.66 -0.64 -4.07
N ALA A 158 -0.73 -0.01 -5.24
CA ALA A 158 0.40 0.10 -6.15
C ALA A 158 1.57 0.88 -5.53
N LEU A 159 1.29 2.04 -4.92
CA LEU A 159 2.30 2.84 -4.21
C LEU A 159 2.93 2.06 -3.08
N ALA A 160 2.12 1.41 -2.27
CA ALA A 160 2.64 0.67 -1.15
C ALA A 160 3.43 -0.58 -1.56
N ALA A 161 3.10 -1.21 -2.70
CA ALA A 161 3.94 -2.24 -3.27
C ALA A 161 5.27 -1.69 -3.81
N LEU A 162 5.24 -0.53 -4.50
CA LEU A 162 6.43 0.13 -5.02
C LEU A 162 7.40 0.53 -3.90
N PHE A 163 6.87 1.08 -2.81
CA PHE A 163 7.65 1.54 -1.67
C PHE A 163 7.81 0.50 -0.55
N ARG A 164 7.23 -0.70 -0.73
CA ARG A 164 7.13 -1.78 0.28
C ARG A 164 6.65 -1.31 1.65
N ARG A 165 5.81 -0.27 1.68
CA ARG A 165 5.41 0.39 2.91
C ARG A 165 4.02 1.02 2.78
N PRO A 166 3.24 1.07 3.87
CA PRO A 166 2.02 1.85 3.91
C PRO A 166 2.14 3.28 3.45
N PHE A 167 1.32 3.64 2.45
CA PHE A 167 1.10 5.02 2.09
C PHE A 167 0.13 5.63 3.12
N VAL A 168 0.69 6.40 4.04
CA VAL A 168 -0.05 7.11 5.08
C VAL A 168 0.28 8.58 4.97
N CYS A 169 -0.65 9.34 4.38
CA CYS A 169 -0.58 10.80 4.30
C CYS A 169 -1.94 11.35 4.70
N ASP A 170 -2.01 12.05 5.82
CA ASP A 170 -3.24 12.72 6.23
C ASP A 170 -3.45 14.04 5.47
N ARG A 171 -4.65 14.60 5.62
CA ARG A 171 -5.00 15.89 5.00
C ARG A 171 -4.08 16.98 5.55
N ASP A 172 -3.57 17.81 4.64
CA ASP A 172 -2.64 18.92 4.91
C ASP A 172 -1.25 18.49 5.41
N GLU A 173 -0.89 17.21 5.32
CA GLU A 173 0.47 16.75 5.58
C GLU A 173 1.36 16.85 4.34
N SER A 174 2.61 17.22 4.56
CA SER A 174 3.72 17.02 3.62
C SER A 174 4.14 15.56 3.70
N TYR A 175 4.34 14.89 2.56
CA TYR A 175 4.82 13.52 2.52
C TYR A 175 5.95 13.39 1.50
N ALA A 176 7.09 12.86 1.94
CA ALA A 176 8.23 12.53 1.09
C ALA A 176 8.68 11.11 1.37
N ILE A 177 9.01 10.37 0.32
CA ILE A 177 9.54 9.00 0.43
C ILE A 177 10.64 8.78 -0.60
N VAL A 178 11.64 8.00 -0.23
CA VAL A 178 12.74 7.56 -1.10
C VAL A 178 12.99 6.08 -0.85
N THR A 179 13.17 5.27 -1.90
CA THR A 179 13.52 3.85 -1.79
C THR A 179 14.26 3.37 -3.03
N MET A 180 14.92 2.22 -2.93
CA MET A 180 15.23 1.39 -4.08
C MET A 180 14.15 0.31 -4.22
N VAL A 181 13.58 0.10 -5.41
CA VAL A 181 12.40 -0.78 -5.60
C VAL A 181 12.69 -2.23 -5.19
N SER A 182 13.93 -2.69 -5.38
CA SER A 182 14.37 -4.03 -5.01
C SER A 182 14.57 -4.21 -3.50
N LYS A 183 14.63 -3.13 -2.70
CA LYS A 183 14.94 -3.16 -1.28
C LYS A 183 13.72 -2.82 -0.42
N ASN A 184 13.74 -3.28 0.82
CA ASN A 184 12.73 -2.94 1.84
C ASN A 184 13.32 -1.93 2.83
N ASP A 185 13.78 -0.79 2.31
CA ASP A 185 14.55 0.22 3.07
C ASP A 185 14.02 1.64 2.87
N ALA A 186 12.73 1.78 2.52
CA ALA A 186 12.13 3.06 2.21
C ALA A 186 12.20 4.04 3.40
N VAL A 187 12.82 5.20 3.16
CA VAL A 187 12.87 6.33 4.09
C VAL A 187 11.68 7.24 3.84
N VAL A 188 10.86 7.43 4.88
CA VAL A 188 9.64 8.26 4.82
C VAL A 188 9.78 9.43 5.77
N ALA A 189 9.38 10.60 5.31
CA ALA A 189 9.17 11.76 6.14
C ALA A 189 7.74 12.27 5.95
N THR A 190 7.05 12.49 7.05
CA THR A 190 5.76 13.18 7.08
C THR A 190 5.82 14.34 8.05
N ALA A 191 5.16 15.45 7.71
CA ALA A 191 5.13 16.63 8.56
C ALA A 191 3.87 17.44 8.32
N LYS A 192 3.26 17.95 9.40
CA LYS A 192 2.09 18.82 9.32
C LYS A 192 2.49 20.28 9.45
N GLY A 193 2.22 21.08 8.42
CA GLY A 193 2.51 22.51 8.42
C GLY A 193 3.97 22.91 8.19
N THR A 194 4.90 21.95 8.11
CA THR A 194 6.30 22.16 7.73
C THR A 194 6.69 21.23 6.57
N PRO A 195 7.80 21.51 5.86
CA PRO A 195 8.31 20.61 4.84
C PRO A 195 8.69 19.24 5.42
N ALA A 196 8.38 18.17 4.70
CA ALA A 196 8.87 16.83 4.98
C ALA A 196 10.04 16.52 4.05
N THR A 197 11.16 16.06 4.61
CA THR A 197 12.36 15.73 3.83
C THR A 197 12.80 14.30 4.10
N ALA A 198 12.79 13.47 3.05
CA ALA A 198 13.34 12.13 3.05
C ALA A 198 14.66 12.12 2.27
N MET A 199 15.70 11.53 2.83
CA MET A 199 17.03 11.46 2.20
C MET A 199 17.61 10.07 2.37
N GLN A 200 18.17 9.52 1.30
CA GLN A 200 18.82 8.21 1.33
C GLN A 200 19.93 8.12 0.28
N THR A 201 21.01 7.41 0.63
CA THR A 201 22.15 7.14 -0.25
C THR A 201 22.13 5.69 -0.69
N PHE A 202 22.32 5.46 -1.99
CA PHE A 202 22.32 4.15 -2.62
C PHE A 202 23.65 3.91 -3.32
N ALA A 203 24.14 2.68 -3.29
CA ALA A 203 25.20 2.24 -4.19
C ALA A 203 24.62 2.07 -5.61
N ILE A 204 25.36 2.49 -6.63
CA ILE A 204 24.99 2.35 -8.05
C ILE A 204 26.06 1.55 -8.81
N GLY A 205 25.70 0.95 -9.94
CA GLY A 205 26.63 0.17 -10.76
C GLY A 205 26.80 -1.30 -10.37
N SER A 206 26.03 -1.82 -9.41
CA SER A 206 25.88 -3.27 -9.27
C SER A 206 24.88 -3.75 -10.33
N VAL A 207 25.36 -4.54 -11.30
CA VAL A 207 24.52 -5.15 -12.34
C VAL A 207 23.57 -6.15 -11.68
N CYS A 208 22.40 -5.67 -11.24
CA CYS A 208 21.25 -6.52 -10.98
C CYS A 208 20.47 -6.60 -12.29
N ILE A 209 20.23 -7.83 -12.78
CA ILE A 209 19.40 -8.06 -13.96
C ILE A 209 18.01 -7.49 -13.68
N PRO A 210 17.50 -6.55 -14.50
CA PRO A 210 16.18 -5.98 -14.28
C PRO A 210 15.13 -7.05 -14.54
N SER A 211 14.56 -7.61 -13.48
CA SER A 211 13.27 -8.28 -13.60
C SER A 211 12.19 -7.19 -13.59
N PRO A 212 11.25 -7.18 -14.55
CA PRO A 212 10.10 -6.31 -14.47
C PRO A 212 9.39 -6.57 -13.14
N VAL A 213 9.16 -5.51 -12.36
CA VAL A 213 8.44 -5.63 -11.09
C VAL A 213 6.98 -5.82 -11.44
N ARG A 214 6.60 -7.07 -11.65
CA ARG A 214 5.20 -7.44 -11.48
C ARG A 214 4.90 -7.32 -10.00
N ILE A 215 4.23 -6.22 -9.63
CA ILE A 215 3.64 -5.96 -8.31
C ILE A 215 2.73 -7.10 -7.83
N THR A 216 2.49 -8.13 -8.64
CA THR A 216 1.82 -9.39 -8.27
C THR A 216 2.72 -10.42 -7.59
N THR A 217 4.04 -10.22 -7.50
CA THR A 217 4.98 -11.23 -6.99
C THR A 217 5.72 -10.72 -5.74
N GLY A 218 5.77 -11.55 -4.70
CA GLY A 218 6.41 -11.25 -3.41
C GLY A 218 5.47 -11.42 -2.21
N PRO A 219 6.01 -11.54 -0.99
CA PRO A 219 5.22 -11.67 0.23
C PRO A 219 4.31 -10.45 0.41
N ARG A 220 3.13 -10.66 1.01
CA ARG A 220 2.21 -9.57 1.35
C ARG A 220 2.51 -9.07 2.76
N LEU A 221 2.70 -7.77 2.94
CA LEU A 221 2.87 -7.20 4.29
C LEU A 221 1.50 -6.89 4.88
N ILE A 222 1.17 -7.53 6.00
CA ILE A 222 -0.08 -7.34 6.73
C ILE A 222 0.27 -6.77 8.09
N GLN A 223 -0.34 -5.64 8.45
CA GLN A 223 -0.22 -5.04 9.77
C GLN A 223 -1.61 -4.84 10.37
N ALA A 224 -1.75 -5.01 11.68
CA ALA A 224 -3.00 -4.78 12.36
C ALA A 224 -2.80 -4.15 13.74
N ARG A 225 -3.76 -3.33 14.16
CA ARG A 225 -3.92 -2.86 15.53
C ARG A 225 -5.39 -2.63 15.86
N SER A 226 -5.67 -2.60 17.14
CA SER A 226 -6.99 -2.38 17.75
C SER A 226 -6.86 -1.39 18.90
N THR A 227 -7.90 -0.59 19.07
CA THR A 227 -8.08 0.36 20.17
C THR A 227 -9.41 0.13 20.89
N TRP A 228 -9.39 0.52 22.16
CA TRP A 228 -10.47 0.46 23.11
C TRP A 228 -11.60 1.45 22.84
N ALA A 229 -12.82 1.12 23.30
CA ALA A 229 -14.05 1.90 23.11
C ALA A 229 -13.96 3.37 23.58
N SER A 230 -13.41 3.65 24.77
CA SER A 230 -13.24 5.02 25.29
C SER A 230 -12.13 5.82 24.61
N SER A 231 -11.29 5.18 23.79
CA SER A 231 -10.33 5.87 22.91
C SER A 231 -10.90 6.12 21.51
N GLY A 232 -12.22 5.99 21.34
CA GLY A 232 -12.92 6.11 20.07
C GLY A 232 -13.24 4.77 19.38
N GLY A 233 -12.76 3.64 19.92
CA GLY A 233 -13.18 2.29 19.54
C GLY A 233 -12.98 1.98 18.06
N TYR A 234 -11.74 1.78 17.63
CA TYR A 234 -11.46 1.41 16.25
C TYR A 234 -10.41 0.30 16.12
N ALA A 235 -10.49 -0.43 15.02
CA ALA A 235 -9.43 -1.31 14.53
C ALA A 235 -8.86 -0.78 13.22
N GLU A 236 -7.59 -1.07 12.97
CA GLU A 236 -6.91 -0.77 11.72
C GLU A 236 -6.23 -2.03 11.20
N VAL A 237 -6.43 -2.28 9.91
CA VAL A 237 -5.70 -3.31 9.17
C VAL A 237 -5.08 -2.65 7.96
N VAL A 238 -3.79 -2.90 7.77
CA VAL A 238 -3.00 -2.36 6.67
C VAL A 238 -2.47 -3.54 5.87
N VAL A 239 -2.89 -3.66 4.61
CA VAL A 239 -2.49 -4.78 3.74
C VAL A 239 -1.79 -4.23 2.52
N ASP A 240 -0.54 -4.66 2.29
CA ASP A 240 0.36 -4.07 1.30
C ASP A 240 0.23 -2.55 1.37
N GLY A 241 0.34 -2.03 2.59
CA GLY A 241 0.27 -0.61 2.86
C GLY A 241 -1.06 0.12 2.69
N VAL A 242 -2.14 -0.55 2.33
CA VAL A 242 -3.47 0.05 2.29
C VAL A 242 -4.16 -0.08 3.63
N ARG A 243 -4.31 1.06 4.32
CA ARG A 243 -5.03 1.13 5.60
C ARG A 243 -6.54 1.07 5.40
N THR A 244 -7.18 0.22 6.20
CA THR A 244 -8.62 0.18 6.42
C THR A 244 -8.89 0.35 7.90
N GLU A 245 -9.79 1.27 8.22
CA GLU A 245 -10.18 1.57 9.59
C GLU A 245 -11.62 1.10 9.82
N PHE A 246 -11.83 0.38 10.91
CA PHE A 246 -13.10 -0.20 11.31
C PHE A 246 -13.56 0.44 12.62
N LYS A 247 -14.76 1.02 12.64
CA LYS A 247 -15.30 1.77 13.79
C LYS A 247 -16.53 1.12 14.43
N LYS A 248 -17.08 0.09 13.80
CA LYS A 248 -18.28 -0.59 14.34
C LYS A 248 -17.84 -1.55 15.43
N ASN A 249 -18.59 -1.62 16.53
CA ASN A 249 -18.33 -2.57 17.60
C ASN A 249 -18.34 -4.02 17.09
N GLY A 250 -17.51 -4.88 17.67
CA GLY A 250 -17.45 -6.30 17.35
C GLY A 250 -16.16 -6.70 16.65
N LEU A 251 -16.17 -7.90 16.07
CA LEU A 251 -15.01 -8.51 15.44
C LEU A 251 -15.02 -8.24 13.94
N HIS A 252 -13.92 -7.65 13.44
CA HIS A 252 -13.67 -7.45 12.01
C HIS A 252 -12.74 -8.55 11.52
N VAL A 253 -13.11 -9.18 10.42
CA VAL A 253 -12.35 -10.25 9.78
C VAL A 253 -11.94 -9.80 8.40
N VAL A 254 -10.63 -9.75 8.15
CA VAL A 254 -10.06 -9.43 6.85
C VAL A 254 -9.34 -10.65 6.31
N VAL A 255 -9.78 -11.15 5.17
CA VAL A 255 -9.13 -12.27 4.46
C VAL A 255 -8.26 -11.72 3.35
N VAL A 256 -6.97 -12.02 3.45
CA VAL A 256 -5.93 -11.60 2.52
C VAL A 256 -5.41 -12.82 1.77
N PHE A 257 -5.80 -12.96 0.51
CA PHE A 257 -5.26 -14.01 -0.35
C PHE A 257 -3.82 -13.71 -0.76
N LYS A 258 -3.03 -14.77 -0.95
CA LYS A 258 -1.64 -14.65 -1.43
C LYS A 258 -1.60 -14.11 -2.85
N ASP A 259 -2.57 -14.53 -3.68
CA ASP A 259 -2.82 -13.91 -4.97
C ASP A 259 -3.41 -12.51 -4.78
N ARG A 260 -2.67 -11.48 -5.18
CA ARG A 260 -3.10 -10.08 -5.12
C ARG A 260 -4.26 -9.76 -6.08
N LYS A 261 -4.53 -10.61 -7.08
CA LYS A 261 -5.69 -10.48 -7.97
C LYS A 261 -6.97 -11.01 -7.33
N ALA A 262 -6.86 -11.88 -6.34
CA ALA A 262 -8.02 -12.36 -5.61
C ALA A 262 -8.61 -11.24 -4.74
N PRO A 263 -9.94 -11.14 -4.67
CA PRO A 263 -10.60 -10.06 -3.93
C PRO A 263 -10.27 -10.16 -2.45
N ARG A 264 -9.91 -9.04 -1.84
CA ARG A 264 -9.88 -8.92 -0.38
C ARG A 264 -11.30 -9.05 0.15
N LEU A 265 -11.49 -9.87 1.19
CA LEU A 265 -12.80 -10.04 1.83
C LEU A 265 -12.79 -9.42 3.21
N ASP A 266 -13.68 -8.46 3.43
CA ASP A 266 -13.90 -7.85 4.73
C ASP A 266 -15.29 -8.26 5.25
N ARG A 267 -15.35 -8.71 6.49
CA ARG A 267 -16.58 -9.05 7.21
C ARG A 267 -16.57 -8.48 8.61
N HIS A 268 -17.74 -8.14 9.10
CA HIS A 268 -17.97 -7.59 10.43
C HIS A 268 -19.01 -8.46 11.13
N PHE A 269 -18.73 -8.82 12.37
CA PHE A 269 -19.60 -9.61 13.24
C PHE A 269 -19.83 -8.84 14.53
N ASP A 270 -21.06 -8.41 14.78
CA ASP A 270 -21.43 -7.65 15.98
C ASP A 270 -21.63 -8.59 17.18
N THR A 271 -20.53 -9.16 17.66
CA THR A 271 -20.48 -10.07 18.81
C THR A 271 -20.65 -9.35 20.16
N ASP A 272 -20.98 -8.06 20.14
CA ASP A 272 -21.35 -7.29 21.33
C ASP A 272 -22.86 -7.36 21.59
N ASN A 273 -23.66 -7.24 20.51
CA ASN A 273 -25.11 -7.06 20.62
C ASN A 273 -25.92 -8.33 20.37
N ASP A 274 -25.46 -9.23 19.50
CA ASP A 274 -26.25 -10.39 19.07
C ASP A 274 -25.40 -11.66 18.95
N GLU A 275 -25.83 -12.71 19.64
CA GLU A 275 -25.17 -14.02 19.70
C GLU A 275 -25.18 -14.74 18.34
N SER A 276 -26.17 -14.48 17.48
CA SER A 276 -26.22 -15.06 16.13
C SER A 276 -25.01 -14.65 15.29
N HIS A 277 -24.39 -13.49 15.57
CA HIS A 277 -23.17 -13.06 14.90
C HIS A 277 -21.96 -13.93 15.26
N SER A 278 -21.94 -14.56 16.44
CA SER A 278 -20.90 -15.53 16.82
C SER A 278 -21.01 -16.82 16.02
N ASP A 279 -22.23 -17.33 15.81
CA ASP A 279 -22.46 -18.51 15.00
C ASP A 279 -22.12 -18.24 13.52
N ASN A 280 -22.55 -17.09 13.00
CA ASN A 280 -22.20 -16.65 11.65
C ASN A 280 -20.69 -16.47 11.46
N PHE A 281 -19.98 -16.01 12.50
CA PHE A 281 -18.53 -15.90 12.49
C PHE A 281 -17.84 -17.27 12.42
N VAL A 282 -18.29 -18.24 13.23
CA VAL A 282 -17.79 -19.62 13.18
C VAL A 282 -18.00 -20.22 11.79
N GLU A 283 -19.19 -20.07 11.23
CA GLU A 283 -19.49 -20.60 9.91
C GLU A 283 -18.65 -19.94 8.81
N PHE A 284 -18.45 -18.62 8.90
CA PHE A 284 -17.54 -17.91 8.01
C PHE A 284 -16.11 -18.48 8.07
N LEU A 285 -15.57 -18.73 9.26
CA LEU A 285 -14.23 -19.31 9.42
C LEU A 285 -14.14 -20.71 8.81
N ARG A 286 -15.17 -21.56 8.97
CA ARG A 286 -15.23 -22.89 8.35
C ARG A 286 -15.21 -22.82 6.82
N VAL A 287 -16.03 -21.95 6.24
CA VAL A 287 -16.06 -21.72 4.79
C VAL A 287 -14.69 -21.24 4.30
N MET A 288 -14.04 -20.35 5.06
CA MET A 288 -12.68 -19.91 4.74
C MET A 288 -11.69 -21.06 4.82
N GLU A 289 -11.71 -21.90 5.85
CA GLU A 289 -10.78 -23.04 5.98
C GLU A 289 -10.82 -23.95 4.74
N GLN A 290 -12.02 -24.22 4.20
CA GLN A 290 -12.23 -25.04 3.00
C GLN A 290 -11.79 -24.35 1.70
N PHE A 291 -11.59 -23.04 1.72
CA PHE A 291 -11.24 -22.27 0.52
C PHE A 291 -9.82 -22.63 0.04
N PRO A 292 -9.62 -23.05 -1.23
CA PRO A 292 -8.39 -23.69 -1.70
C PRO A 292 -7.20 -22.74 -1.84
N HIS A 293 -7.43 -21.43 -1.78
CA HIS A 293 -6.38 -20.45 -1.92
C HIS A 293 -5.62 -20.23 -0.61
N SER A 294 -4.29 -20.15 -0.71
CA SER A 294 -3.46 -19.65 0.37
C SER A 294 -3.90 -18.25 0.75
N LYS A 295 -4.22 -18.08 2.02
CA LYS A 295 -4.74 -16.86 2.64
C LYS A 295 -4.16 -16.62 4.03
N ALA A 296 -4.12 -15.37 4.43
CA ALA A 296 -4.04 -14.94 5.81
C ALA A 296 -5.40 -14.41 6.26
N ILE A 297 -5.74 -14.65 7.53
CA ILE A 297 -6.95 -14.15 8.17
C ILE A 297 -6.50 -13.20 9.27
N VAL A 298 -6.97 -11.96 9.20
CA VAL A 298 -6.78 -10.94 10.24
C VAL A 298 -8.06 -10.85 11.04
N LEU A 299 -7.96 -11.00 12.34
CA LEU A 299 -9.03 -10.68 13.29
C LEU A 299 -8.66 -9.38 13.99
N ALA A 300 -9.56 -8.40 13.96
CA ALA A 300 -9.34 -7.13 14.63
C ALA A 300 -10.60 -6.67 15.37
N ALA A 301 -10.47 -6.51 16.68
CA ALA A 301 -11.55 -6.05 17.54
C ALA A 301 -11.68 -4.52 17.44
N ALA A 302 -12.89 -4.02 17.24
CA ALA A 302 -13.18 -2.60 17.43
C ALA A 302 -14.23 -2.48 18.54
N GLY A 303 -13.98 -1.63 19.53
CA GLY A 303 -14.92 -1.47 20.65
C GLY A 303 -15.08 -2.75 21.48
N LYS A 304 -16.33 -3.11 21.79
CA LYS A 304 -16.65 -4.31 22.57
C LYS A 304 -16.82 -5.52 21.66
N ILE A 305 -16.37 -6.70 22.10
CA ILE A 305 -16.43 -7.93 21.29
C ILE A 305 -16.88 -9.17 22.07
N ASP A 306 -16.87 -9.14 23.39
CA ASP A 306 -16.90 -10.32 24.27
C ASP A 306 -18.27 -10.61 24.89
N ASN A 307 -19.18 -9.63 24.94
CA ASN A 307 -20.49 -9.76 25.57
C ASN A 307 -21.34 -10.91 25.02
N LYS A 308 -21.23 -11.21 23.72
CA LYS A 308 -21.97 -12.27 23.03
C LYS A 308 -21.08 -13.20 22.21
N LEU A 309 -19.77 -13.22 22.49
CA LEU A 309 -18.83 -14.13 21.83
C LEU A 309 -18.96 -15.54 22.41
N SER A 310 -19.56 -16.45 21.64
CA SER A 310 -19.82 -17.82 22.07
C SER A 310 -18.54 -18.64 22.29
N ASP A 311 -18.61 -19.68 23.12
CA ASP A 311 -17.48 -20.60 23.35
C ASP A 311 -17.04 -21.28 22.06
N GLN A 312 -17.97 -21.55 21.15
CA GLN A 312 -17.67 -22.11 19.84
C GLN A 312 -16.87 -21.13 18.97
N ALA A 313 -17.20 -19.83 19.01
CA ALA A 313 -16.43 -18.79 18.34
C ALA A 313 -15.02 -18.67 18.91
N ARG A 314 -14.87 -18.69 20.23
CA ARG A 314 -13.55 -18.69 20.89
C ARG A 314 -12.73 -19.90 20.46
N LYS A 315 -13.33 -21.09 20.54
CA LYS A 315 -12.72 -22.35 20.11
C LYS A 315 -12.28 -22.31 18.64
N ALA A 316 -13.08 -21.76 17.74
CA ALA A 316 -12.69 -21.64 16.33
C ALA A 316 -11.43 -20.77 16.14
N VAL A 317 -11.25 -19.73 16.97
CA VAL A 317 -10.05 -18.87 16.92
C VAL A 317 -8.86 -19.52 17.61
N GLU A 318 -9.06 -20.29 18.67
CA GLU A 318 -8.04 -21.15 19.27
C GLU A 318 -7.55 -22.22 18.28
N ASP A 319 -8.46 -22.86 17.55
CA ASP A 319 -8.14 -23.88 16.55
C ASP A 319 -7.30 -23.28 15.40
N MET A 320 -7.41 -21.95 15.14
CA MET A 320 -6.50 -21.20 14.26
C MET A 320 -5.12 -20.89 14.88
N GLY A 321 -4.96 -21.15 16.19
CA GLY A 321 -3.71 -21.01 16.93
C GLY A 321 -3.67 -19.88 17.95
N SER A 322 -4.76 -19.13 18.17
CA SER A 322 -4.75 -18.03 19.14
C SER A 322 -4.56 -18.56 20.56
N GLN A 323 -3.73 -17.87 21.33
CA GLN A 323 -3.52 -18.13 22.75
C GLN A 323 -4.19 -17.05 23.62
N LEU A 324 -4.49 -15.88 23.03
CA LEU A 324 -5.03 -14.73 23.75
C LEU A 324 -6.58 -14.70 23.84
N ILE A 325 -7.29 -15.46 23.00
CA ILE A 325 -8.77 -15.44 22.95
C ILE A 325 -9.46 -16.56 23.77
N SER A 326 -8.68 -17.33 24.54
CA SER A 326 -9.02 -18.70 24.94
C SER A 326 -10.32 -18.94 25.75
N ALA A 327 -10.82 -20.18 25.66
CA ALA A 327 -12.07 -20.75 26.18
C ALA A 327 -12.12 -20.90 27.71
N GLY A 328 -11.01 -20.66 28.43
CA GLY A 328 -10.96 -20.59 29.89
C GLY A 328 -11.18 -19.17 30.44
N GLY A 329 -11.68 -18.29 29.59
CA GLY A 329 -11.58 -16.86 29.77
C GLY A 329 -10.28 -16.37 29.14
N CYS A 330 -10.41 -15.56 28.09
CA CYS A 330 -9.73 -14.29 28.16
C CYS A 330 -9.87 -13.82 29.61
N GLN A 331 -8.77 -13.68 30.36
CA GLN A 331 -8.80 -12.89 31.57
C GLN A 331 -9.07 -11.43 31.16
N PHE A 332 -10.27 -11.14 30.63
CA PHE A 332 -11.04 -9.91 30.85
C PHE A 332 -11.50 -9.84 32.33
N VAL A 333 -10.82 -10.58 33.22
CA VAL A 333 -10.99 -10.52 34.66
C VAL A 333 -10.26 -9.27 35.13
N SER A 334 -10.88 -8.11 34.93
CA SER A 334 -10.93 -7.18 36.04
C SER A 334 -12.26 -7.46 36.75
N VAL A 335 -12.16 -8.13 37.90
CA VAL A 335 -13.28 -8.49 38.79
C VAL A 335 -14.09 -7.26 39.26
N ASN A 336 -13.76 -6.05 38.83
CA ASN A 336 -14.48 -4.83 39.19
C ASN A 336 -14.59 -3.77 38.08
N THR A 337 -14.12 -4.02 36.86
CA THR A 337 -14.27 -3.04 35.77
C THR A 337 -14.52 -3.76 34.46
N ASN A 338 -15.68 -3.48 33.84
CA ASN A 338 -16.13 -3.97 32.53
C ASN A 338 -15.21 -3.50 31.38
N PHE A 339 -13.92 -3.80 31.46
CA PHE A 339 -12.93 -3.39 30.49
C PHE A 339 -12.67 -4.49 29.43
N VAL A 340 -13.38 -4.41 28.29
CA VAL A 340 -13.08 -5.08 27.00
C VAL A 340 -11.83 -4.60 26.25
N ASN A 341 -10.72 -5.31 26.42
CA ASN A 341 -9.42 -5.00 25.83
C ASN A 341 -9.41 -5.04 24.29
N GLY A 342 -8.55 -4.21 23.67
CA GLY A 342 -8.24 -4.30 22.26
C GLY A 342 -7.54 -5.62 21.94
N PHE A 343 -7.90 -6.24 20.81
CA PHE A 343 -7.41 -7.54 20.35
C PHE A 343 -7.16 -7.50 18.84
N VAL A 344 -6.01 -8.01 18.42
CA VAL A 344 -5.68 -8.28 17.01
C VAL A 344 -4.92 -9.58 16.86
N MET A 345 -5.17 -10.27 15.75
CA MET A 345 -4.51 -11.52 15.38
C MET A 345 -4.35 -11.58 13.85
N ILE A 346 -3.22 -12.08 13.38
CA ILE A 346 -2.99 -12.45 11.98
C ILE A 346 -2.59 -13.94 11.96
N ALA A 347 -3.37 -14.78 11.26
CA ALA A 347 -3.13 -16.21 11.10
C ALA A 347 -2.98 -16.59 9.63
N ARG A 348 -2.11 -17.56 9.31
CA ARG A 348 -1.89 -18.04 7.94
C ARG A 348 -2.48 -19.43 7.74
N SER A 349 -3.10 -19.66 6.59
CA SER A 349 -3.59 -20.98 6.18
C SER A 349 -2.47 -22.00 5.92
N ASP A 350 -1.26 -21.55 5.53
CA ASP A 350 -0.11 -22.41 5.23
C ASP A 350 0.79 -22.69 6.45
N LYS A 351 0.53 -22.02 7.58
CA LYS A 351 1.22 -22.20 8.86
C LYS A 351 0.22 -22.20 10.00
N LYS A 352 -0.56 -23.28 10.10
CA LYS A 352 -1.48 -23.49 11.22
C LYS A 352 -0.70 -23.39 12.55
N HIS A 353 -1.30 -22.75 13.55
CA HIS A 353 -0.75 -22.61 14.91
C HIS A 353 0.46 -21.67 15.09
N ALA A 354 0.75 -20.79 14.13
CA ALA A 354 1.75 -19.73 14.29
C ALA A 354 1.18 -18.33 14.00
N PRO A 355 0.09 -17.91 14.67
CA PRO A 355 -0.40 -16.54 14.51
C PRO A 355 0.54 -15.52 15.14
N VAL A 356 0.47 -14.29 14.67
CA VAL A 356 0.98 -13.13 15.42
C VAL A 356 -0.22 -12.43 16.02
N GLU A 357 -0.21 -12.21 17.33
CA GLU A 357 -1.33 -11.61 18.05
C GLU A 357 -0.86 -10.59 19.09
N ALA A 358 -1.75 -9.64 19.40
CA ALA A 358 -1.57 -8.66 20.45
C ALA A 358 -2.89 -8.35 21.15
N HIS A 359 -2.77 -8.06 22.43
CA HIS A 359 -3.88 -7.71 23.31
C HIS A 359 -3.43 -6.57 24.24
N ALA A 360 -4.31 -5.60 24.50
CA ALA A 360 -4.02 -4.50 25.41
C ALA A 360 -5.31 -3.83 25.91
N VAL A 361 -5.28 -3.29 27.13
CA VAL A 361 -6.44 -2.59 27.71
C VAL A 361 -6.84 -1.36 26.90
N ASN A 362 -5.89 -0.57 26.38
CA ASN A 362 -6.21 0.67 25.67
C ASN A 362 -5.98 0.54 24.16
N GLN A 363 -4.74 0.26 23.76
CA GLN A 363 -4.36 0.15 22.37
C GLN A 363 -3.30 -0.94 22.25
N THR A 364 -3.54 -1.86 21.32
CA THR A 364 -2.55 -2.86 20.97
C THR A 364 -1.39 -2.22 20.23
N ARG A 365 -0.18 -2.76 20.43
CA ARG A 365 0.93 -2.48 19.51
C ARG A 365 0.55 -2.94 18.10
N TRP A 366 1.17 -2.35 17.09
CA TRP A 366 1.14 -2.93 15.75
C TRP A 366 1.71 -4.35 15.78
N ILE A 367 0.95 -5.28 15.23
CA ILE A 367 1.46 -6.60 14.83
C ILE A 367 1.64 -6.61 13.32
N GLU A 368 2.62 -7.36 12.85
CA GLU A 368 2.94 -7.46 11.45
C GLU A 368 3.28 -8.89 11.04
N MET A 369 3.00 -9.21 9.78
CA MET A 369 3.29 -10.50 9.19
C MET A 369 3.55 -10.35 7.69
N GLU A 370 4.64 -10.95 7.23
CA GLU A 370 4.84 -11.23 5.81
C GLU A 370 4.14 -12.55 5.46
N PHE A 371 3.21 -12.49 4.51
CA PHE A 371 2.41 -13.63 4.07
C PHE A 371 2.86 -14.18 2.72
#